data_AF-A0A967LFH5-F1
#
_entry.id   AF-A0A967LFH5-F1
#
_cell.length_a   1.000
_cell.length_b   1.000
_cell.length_c   1.000
_cell.angle_alpha   90.00
_cell.angle_beta   90.00
_cell.angle_gamma   90.00
#
_symmetry.space_group_name_H-M   'P 1'
#
loop_
_entity.id
_entity.type
_entity.pdbx_description
1 polymer ?
#
loop_
_entity_poly.entity_id
_entity_poly.type
_entity_poly.pdbx_seq_one_letter_code
_entity_poly.pdbx_strand_id
1 'polypeptide(L)'
;MEMQAAESLASILWEADGMPWDFYYDLGRHTYDECRHSQMGEERLNELGHQLTEFPQFTGNFAWRQLYDPARRYGMLTYVIEQDSFALKHESYKKYVQQNDTRSAEAILYDIIDETMHVRWGVKWLPELIKAQGEDLPVDQLVEQCRQAVLENSLAPAQRQY
;
A
#
# COMPACT_ATOMS: atom_id res chain seq x y z
N MET A 1 -5.50 8.79 1.33
CA MET A 1 -6.40 7.81 1.97
C MET A 1 -6.14 6.46 1.32
N GLU A 2 -5.96 5.41 2.13
CA GLU A 2 -5.47 4.09 1.72
C GLU A 2 -6.46 3.25 0.89
N MET A 3 -7.68 3.76 0.62
CA MET A 3 -8.69 3.04 -0.17
C MET A 3 -8.17 2.58 -1.53
N GLN A 4 -7.27 3.33 -2.15
CA GLN A 4 -6.69 2.96 -3.43
C GLN A 4 -5.73 1.76 -3.35
N ALA A 5 -5.13 1.52 -2.18
CA ALA A 5 -4.33 0.32 -1.92
C ALA A 5 -5.26 -0.88 -1.70
N ALA A 6 -6.31 -0.71 -0.90
CA ALA A 6 -7.35 -1.72 -0.70
C ALA A 6 -8.00 -2.17 -2.03
N GLU A 7 -8.35 -1.23 -2.91
CA GLU A 7 -8.92 -1.54 -4.23
C GLU A 7 -7.92 -2.29 -5.13
N SER A 8 -6.64 -1.91 -5.11
CA SER A 8 -5.59 -2.64 -5.83
C SER A 8 -5.44 -4.08 -5.31
N LEU A 9 -5.41 -4.28 -4.00
CA LEU A 9 -5.33 -5.61 -3.39
C LEU A 9 -6.56 -6.47 -3.69
N ALA A 10 -7.76 -5.89 -3.60
CA ALA A 10 -9.00 -6.55 -3.98
C ALA A 10 -9.00 -7.01 -5.45
N SER A 11 -8.45 -6.20 -6.36
CA SER A 11 -8.32 -6.61 -7.76
C SER A 11 -7.30 -7.73 -7.96
N ILE A 12 -6.20 -7.74 -7.21
CA ILE A 12 -5.24 -8.85 -7.22
C ILE A 12 -5.89 -10.14 -6.68
N LEU A 13 -6.67 -10.06 -5.59
CA LEU A 13 -7.42 -11.19 -5.03
C LEU A 13 -8.37 -11.82 -6.07
N TRP A 14 -9.00 -10.99 -6.90
CA TRP A 14 -9.90 -11.44 -7.96
C TRP A 14 -9.16 -12.07 -9.14
N GLU A 15 -8.02 -11.50 -9.53
CA GLU A 15 -7.30 -11.89 -10.75
C GLU A 15 -6.25 -12.99 -10.54
N ALA A 16 -5.74 -13.15 -9.33
CA ALA A 16 -4.80 -14.21 -9.00
C ALA A 16 -5.48 -15.58 -9.00
N ASP A 17 -5.01 -16.48 -9.85
CA ASP A 17 -5.51 -17.85 -9.98
C ASP A 17 -4.43 -18.88 -9.63
N GLY A 18 -4.84 -20.04 -9.12
CA GLY A 18 -3.94 -21.16 -8.84
C GLY A 18 -2.98 -20.96 -7.66
N MET A 19 -3.14 -19.90 -6.86
CA MET A 19 -2.30 -19.63 -5.69
C MET A 19 -2.68 -20.52 -4.49
N PRO A 20 -1.76 -20.79 -3.54
CA PRO A 20 -2.10 -21.52 -2.33
C PRO A 20 -3.08 -20.72 -1.44
N TRP A 21 -3.89 -21.40 -0.62
CA TRP A 21 -4.85 -20.74 0.28
C TRP A 21 -4.22 -19.64 1.16
N ASP A 22 -3.02 -19.90 1.67
CA ASP A 22 -2.28 -18.94 2.50
C ASP A 22 -2.05 -17.60 1.79
N PHE A 23 -1.91 -17.59 0.46
CA PHE A 23 -1.80 -16.36 -0.31
C PHE A 23 -3.08 -15.54 -0.22
N TYR A 24 -4.23 -16.18 -0.49
CA TYR A 24 -5.53 -15.50 -0.41
C TYR A 24 -5.86 -15.03 1.00
N TYR A 25 -5.46 -15.80 2.02
CA TYR A 25 -5.62 -15.41 3.42
C TYR A 25 -4.78 -14.19 3.77
N ASP A 26 -3.47 -14.22 3.46
CA ASP A 26 -2.55 -13.12 3.74
C ASP A 26 -2.95 -11.85 2.96
N LEU A 27 -3.29 -11.99 1.67
CA LEU A 27 -3.69 -10.85 0.83
C LEU A 27 -5.08 -10.31 1.22
N GLY A 28 -5.99 -11.17 1.67
CA GLY A 28 -7.27 -10.77 2.26
C GLY A 28 -7.07 -9.99 3.56
N ARG A 29 -6.08 -10.38 4.37
CA ARG A 29 -5.70 -9.64 5.57
C ARG A 29 -5.11 -8.27 5.23
N HIS A 30 -4.17 -8.21 4.29
CA HIS A 30 -3.61 -6.94 3.77
C HIS A 30 -4.71 -6.01 3.26
N THR A 31 -5.65 -6.53 2.47
CA THR A 31 -6.81 -5.77 1.97
C THR A 31 -7.65 -5.20 3.11
N TYR A 32 -7.91 -6.00 4.15
CA TYR A 32 -8.63 -5.56 5.34
C TYR A 32 -7.87 -4.47 6.10
N ASP A 33 -6.56 -4.60 6.25
CA ASP A 33 -5.72 -3.63 6.94
C ASP A 33 -5.77 -2.26 6.22
N GLU A 34 -5.73 -2.22 4.88
CA GLU A 34 -5.88 -0.95 4.14
C GLU A 34 -7.29 -0.33 4.20
N CYS A 35 -8.34 -1.15 4.22
CA CYS A 35 -9.69 -0.68 4.52
C CYS A 35 -9.75 -0.06 5.93
N ARG A 36 -9.13 -0.71 6.92
CA ARG A 36 -9.08 -0.20 8.29
C ARG A 36 -8.25 1.07 8.40
N HIS A 37 -7.13 1.19 7.70
CA HIS A 37 -6.33 2.43 7.65
C HIS A 37 -7.15 3.60 7.09
N SER A 38 -7.94 3.34 6.05
CA SER A 38 -8.85 4.33 5.48
C SER A 38 -9.92 4.76 6.48
N GLN A 39 -10.52 3.80 7.19
CA GLN A 39 -11.50 4.08 8.25
C GLN A 39 -10.87 4.87 9.41
N MET A 40 -9.65 4.53 9.85
CA MET A 40 -8.93 5.29 10.88
C MET A 40 -8.72 6.75 10.47
N GLY A 41 -8.43 6.99 9.19
CA GLY A 41 -8.34 8.34 8.64
C GLY A 41 -9.67 9.10 8.66
N GLU A 42 -10.77 8.44 8.28
CA GLU A 42 -12.13 9.02 8.35
C GLU A 42 -12.54 9.32 9.79
N GLU A 43 -12.30 8.40 10.73
CA GLU A 43 -12.55 8.60 12.16
C GLU A 43 -11.79 9.82 12.68
N ARG A 44 -10.51 9.97 12.29
CA ARG A 44 -9.71 11.13 12.67
C ARG A 44 -10.24 12.44 12.08
N LEU A 45 -10.72 12.44 10.84
CA LEU A 45 -11.39 13.62 10.25
C LEU A 45 -12.65 14.01 11.04
N ASN A 46 -13.47 13.03 11.40
CA ASN A 46 -14.68 13.25 12.18
C ASN A 46 -14.36 13.84 13.56
N GLU A 47 -13.31 13.35 14.24
CA GLU A 47 -12.84 13.92 15.51
C GLU A 47 -12.38 15.38 15.38
N LEU A 48 -11.86 15.76 14.22
CA LEU A 48 -11.45 17.13 13.90
C LEU A 48 -12.62 18.01 13.43
N GLY A 49 -13.84 17.47 13.37
CA GLY A 49 -15.05 18.20 12.98
C GLY A 49 -15.29 18.29 11.48
N HIS A 50 -14.65 17.42 10.69
CA HIS A 50 -14.79 17.36 9.23
C HIS A 50 -15.42 16.04 8.77
N GLN A 51 -16.22 16.10 7.72
CA GLN A 51 -16.73 14.91 7.03
C GLN A 51 -15.82 14.54 5.85
N LEU A 52 -15.68 13.25 5.57
CA LEU A 52 -14.89 12.75 4.45
C LEU A 52 -15.29 13.38 3.11
N THR A 53 -16.59 13.62 2.90
CA THR A 53 -17.14 14.22 1.67
C THR A 53 -16.76 15.69 1.45
N GLU A 54 -16.14 16.34 2.43
CA GLU A 54 -15.61 17.70 2.28
C GLU A 54 -14.32 17.73 1.45
N PHE A 55 -13.65 16.59 1.29
CA PHE A 55 -12.39 16.49 0.57
C PHE A 55 -12.53 15.63 -0.69
N PRO A 56 -12.03 16.07 -1.84
CA PRO A 56 -12.02 15.24 -3.04
C PRO A 56 -11.05 14.06 -2.86
N GLN A 57 -11.49 12.85 -3.17
CA GLN A 57 -10.63 11.68 -3.20
C GLN A 57 -9.85 11.65 -4.52
N PHE A 58 -8.52 11.62 -4.42
CA PHE A 58 -7.67 11.39 -5.59
C PHE A 58 -7.75 9.92 -6.02
N THR A 59 -8.08 9.65 -7.28
CA THR A 59 -8.24 8.30 -7.83
C THR A 59 -7.09 7.87 -8.76
N GLY A 60 -6.14 8.77 -9.04
CA GLY A 60 -5.10 8.54 -10.04
C GLY A 60 -4.19 7.35 -9.72
N ASN A 61 -3.84 7.13 -8.45
CA ASN A 61 -2.98 6.00 -8.05
C ASN A 61 -3.59 4.65 -8.40
N PHE A 62 -4.88 4.47 -8.13
CA PHE A 62 -5.59 3.28 -8.54
C PHE A 62 -5.62 3.18 -10.08
N ALA A 63 -6.01 4.26 -10.77
CA ALA A 63 -6.19 4.25 -12.22
C ALA A 63 -4.95 3.78 -12.99
N TRP A 64 -3.75 4.27 -12.63
CA TRP A 64 -2.52 3.85 -13.33
C TRP A 64 -2.04 2.46 -12.88
N ARG A 65 -2.22 2.07 -11.62
CA ARG A 65 -1.85 0.71 -11.15
C ARG A 65 -2.63 -0.37 -11.88
N GLN A 66 -3.91 -0.15 -12.17
CA GLN A 66 -4.74 -1.12 -12.89
C GLN A 66 -4.33 -1.35 -14.35
N LEU A 67 -3.35 -0.61 -14.88
CA LEU A 67 -2.75 -0.86 -16.19
C LEU A 67 -1.73 -2.01 -16.16
N TYR A 68 -1.35 -2.48 -14.97
CA TYR A 68 -0.34 -3.50 -14.76
C TYR A 68 -0.95 -4.82 -14.29
N ASP A 69 -0.24 -5.91 -14.56
CA ASP A 69 -0.64 -7.25 -14.11
C ASP A 69 -0.55 -7.39 -12.57
N PRO A 70 -1.16 -8.44 -12.00
CA PRO A 70 -1.17 -8.67 -10.55
C PRO A 70 0.19 -8.64 -9.85
N ALA A 71 1.25 -9.30 -10.37
CA ALA A 71 2.56 -9.27 -9.71
C ALA A 71 3.16 -7.86 -9.69
N ARG A 72 3.08 -7.14 -10.82
CA ARG A 72 3.60 -5.76 -10.87
C ARG A 72 2.82 -4.83 -9.94
N ARG A 73 1.48 -4.92 -9.88
CA ARG A 73 0.68 -4.15 -8.91
C ARG A 73 1.10 -4.45 -7.47
N TYR A 74 1.25 -5.72 -7.13
CA TYR A 74 1.62 -6.13 -5.78
C TYR A 74 3.06 -5.72 -5.42
N GLY A 75 3.98 -5.84 -6.38
CA GLY A 75 5.37 -5.40 -6.24
C GLY A 75 5.48 -3.88 -6.08
N MET A 76 4.74 -3.09 -6.86
CA MET A 76 4.68 -1.64 -6.68
C MET A 76 4.21 -1.25 -5.28
N LEU A 77 3.19 -1.93 -4.76
CA LEU A 77 2.66 -1.64 -3.43
C LEU A 77 3.69 -2.00 -2.34
N THR A 78 4.14 -3.26 -2.31
CA THR A 78 4.91 -3.79 -1.18
C THR A 78 6.41 -3.49 -1.21
N TYR A 79 7.05 -3.43 -2.39
CA TYR A 79 8.51 -3.21 -2.50
C TYR A 79 8.90 -1.74 -2.73
N VAL A 80 7.94 -0.91 -3.14
CA VAL A 80 8.19 0.50 -3.47
C VAL A 80 7.36 1.39 -2.54
N ILE A 81 6.04 1.47 -2.76
CA ILE A 81 5.18 2.46 -2.11
C ILE A 81 5.23 2.34 -0.57
N GLU A 82 4.97 1.16 -0.02
CA GLU A 82 4.92 0.94 1.43
C GLU A 82 6.31 1.10 2.05
N GLN A 83 7.33 0.53 1.41
CA GLN A 83 8.71 0.61 1.89
C GLN A 83 9.25 2.06 1.93
N ASP A 84 8.95 2.86 0.90
CA ASP A 84 9.39 4.26 0.84
C ASP A 84 8.60 5.16 1.80
N SER A 85 7.42 4.72 2.23
CA SER A 85 6.56 5.49 3.13
C SER A 85 7.12 5.55 4.56
N PHE A 86 7.95 4.59 4.98
CA PHE A 86 8.38 4.47 6.37
C PHE A 86 9.10 5.72 6.90
N ALA A 87 10.00 6.33 6.12
CA ALA A 87 10.72 7.51 6.56
C ALA A 87 9.75 8.66 6.90
N LEU A 88 8.78 8.91 6.02
CA LEU A 88 7.75 9.93 6.20
C LEU A 88 6.82 9.60 7.38
N LYS A 89 6.42 8.33 7.54
CA LYS A 89 5.56 7.87 8.64
C LYS A 89 6.26 8.07 9.99
N HIS A 90 7.54 7.71 10.11
CA HIS A 90 8.33 7.92 11.33
C HIS A 90 8.53 9.40 11.66
N GLU A 91 8.73 10.26 10.66
CA GLU A 91 8.77 11.71 10.89
C GLU A 91 7.42 12.26 11.35
N SER A 92 6.32 11.81 10.73
CA SER A 92 4.96 12.22 11.09
C SER A 92 4.62 11.81 12.52
N TYR A 93 4.96 10.59 12.93
CA TYR A 93 4.83 10.13 14.31
C TYR A 93 5.54 11.08 15.30
N LYS A 94 6.82 11.41 15.04
CA LYS A 94 7.59 12.33 15.91
C LYS A 94 6.93 13.70 16.02
N LYS A 95 6.39 14.24 14.90
CA LYS A 95 5.69 15.53 14.89
C LYS A 95 4.42 15.49 15.73
N TYR A 96 3.60 14.46 15.58
CA TYR A 96 2.36 14.32 16.37
C TYR A 96 2.64 14.19 17.88
N VAL A 97 3.67 13.43 18.26
CA VAL A 97 4.11 13.34 19.67
C VAL A 97 4.54 14.71 20.20
N GLN A 98 5.33 15.48 19.44
CA GLN A 98 5.77 16.82 19.83
C GLN A 98 4.61 17.81 19.98
N GLN A 99 3.53 17.61 19.22
CA GLN A 99 2.31 18.42 19.27
C GLN A 99 1.32 17.95 20.36
N ASN A 100 1.64 16.89 21.10
CA ASN A 100 0.72 16.19 22.02
C ASN A 100 -0.55 15.66 21.34
N ASP A 101 -0.52 15.44 20.02
CA ASP A 101 -1.59 14.76 19.29
C ASP A 101 -1.41 13.24 19.39
N THR A 102 -1.78 12.70 20.55
CA THR A 102 -1.64 11.28 20.85
C THR A 102 -2.48 10.40 19.92
N ARG A 103 -3.64 10.86 19.46
CA ARG A 103 -4.53 10.11 18.56
C ARG A 103 -3.89 9.91 17.19
N SER A 104 -3.38 10.97 16.59
CA SER A 104 -2.71 10.87 15.28
C SER A 104 -1.40 10.09 15.37
N ALA A 105 -0.66 10.24 16.48
CA ALA A 105 0.56 9.46 16.72
C ALA A 105 0.26 7.95 16.82
N GLU A 106 -0.80 7.58 17.54
CA GLU A 106 -1.21 6.18 17.70
C GLU A 106 -1.67 5.57 16.37
N ALA A 107 -2.45 6.32 15.58
CA ALA A 107 -2.90 5.88 14.26
C ALA A 107 -1.73 5.58 13.30
N ILE A 108 -0.73 6.46 13.24
CA ILE A 108 0.48 6.25 12.42
C ILE A 108 1.30 5.07 12.94
N LEU A 109 1.33 4.82 14.25
CA LEU A 109 2.08 3.70 14.80
C LEU A 109 1.45 2.36 14.42
N TYR A 110 0.11 2.24 14.46
CA TYR A 110 -0.59 1.06 13.97
C TYR A 110 -0.29 0.80 12.50
N ASP A 111 -0.41 1.84 11.67
CA ASP A 111 -0.09 1.79 10.24
C ASP A 111 1.36 1.33 9.99
N ILE A 112 2.37 1.86 10.70
CA ILE A 112 3.76 1.38 10.57
C ILE A 112 3.91 -0.12 10.90
N ILE A 113 3.20 -0.62 11.91
CA ILE A 113 3.26 -2.03 12.32
C ILE A 113 2.66 -2.93 11.25
N ASP A 114 1.51 -2.54 10.70
CA ASP A 114 0.81 -3.28 9.65
C ASP A 114 1.64 -3.31 8.36
N GLU A 115 2.19 -2.16 7.95
CA GLU A 115 3.03 -2.04 6.76
C GLU A 115 4.33 -2.84 6.84
N THR A 116 4.86 -3.02 8.05
CA THR A 116 6.00 -3.92 8.27
C THR A 116 5.65 -5.37 7.93
N MET A 117 4.41 -5.79 8.18
CA MET A 117 3.91 -7.10 7.79
C MET A 117 3.60 -7.17 6.29
N HIS A 118 3.09 -6.11 5.70
CA HIS A 118 2.80 -6.03 4.27
C HIS A 118 4.06 -6.22 3.42
N VAL A 119 5.17 -5.55 3.77
CA VAL A 119 6.47 -5.77 3.12
C VAL A 119 6.93 -7.23 3.21
N ARG A 120 6.73 -7.89 4.35
CA ARG A 120 7.08 -9.31 4.52
C ARG A 120 6.22 -10.21 3.65
N TRP A 121 4.93 -9.91 3.50
CA TRP A 121 4.07 -10.62 2.56
C TRP A 121 4.44 -10.33 1.10
N GLY A 122 4.89 -9.13 0.78
CA GLY A 122 5.52 -8.79 -0.50
C GLY A 122 6.66 -9.75 -0.83
N VAL A 123 7.62 -9.87 0.09
CA VAL A 123 8.78 -10.78 -0.05
C VAL A 123 8.35 -12.24 -0.19
N LYS A 124 7.33 -12.67 0.54
CA LYS A 124 6.82 -14.04 0.50
C LYS A 124 6.11 -14.36 -0.82
N TRP A 125 5.26 -13.46 -1.31
CA TRP A 125 4.28 -13.80 -2.34
C TRP A 125 4.59 -13.28 -3.74
N LEU A 126 5.38 -12.21 -3.86
CA LEU A 126 5.77 -11.70 -5.19
C LEU A 126 6.48 -12.76 -6.06
N PRO A 127 7.44 -13.57 -5.53
CA PRO A 127 8.07 -14.62 -6.32
C PRO A 127 7.08 -15.71 -6.79
N GLU A 128 6.07 -16.01 -5.98
CA GLU A 128 5.06 -17.01 -6.31
C GLU A 128 4.04 -16.49 -7.32
N LEU A 129 3.66 -15.20 -7.23
CA LEU A 129 2.82 -14.54 -8.23
C LEU A 129 3.48 -14.53 -9.62
N ILE A 130 4.76 -14.18 -9.69
CA ILE A 130 5.54 -14.19 -10.94
C ILE A 130 5.47 -15.59 -11.60
N LYS A 131 5.70 -16.64 -10.82
CA LYS A 131 5.62 -18.04 -11.30
C LYS A 131 4.21 -18.41 -11.74
N ALA A 132 3.18 -18.04 -10.97
CA ALA A 132 1.80 -18.37 -11.28
C ALA A 132 1.32 -17.72 -12.59
N GLN A 133 1.86 -16.55 -12.93
CA GLN A 133 1.60 -15.88 -14.20
C GLN A 133 2.41 -16.44 -15.38
N GLY A 134 3.29 -17.42 -15.13
CA GLY A 134 4.13 -18.04 -16.15
C GLY A 134 5.28 -17.14 -16.62
N GLU A 135 5.67 -16.14 -15.84
CA GLU A 135 6.78 -15.25 -16.15
C GLU A 135 8.07 -15.79 -15.50
N ASP A 136 9.18 -15.80 -16.25
CA ASP A 136 10.52 -16.18 -15.75
C ASP A 136 11.38 -14.93 -15.58
N LEU A 137 10.90 -14.00 -14.76
CA LEU A 137 11.58 -12.74 -14.46
C LEU A 137 12.10 -12.77 -13.02
N PRO A 138 13.40 -12.50 -12.78
CA PRO A 138 13.91 -12.36 -11.42
C PRO A 138 13.18 -11.25 -10.65
N VAL A 139 12.91 -11.48 -9.38
CA VAL A 139 12.18 -10.54 -8.50
C VAL A 139 12.78 -9.14 -8.55
N ASP A 140 14.10 -9.03 -8.46
CA ASP A 140 14.79 -7.73 -8.49
C ASP A 140 14.55 -6.96 -9.79
N GLN A 141 14.44 -7.65 -10.93
CA GLN A 141 14.14 -7.01 -12.22
C GLN A 141 12.68 -6.56 -12.30
N LEU A 142 11.75 -7.35 -11.76
CA LEU A 142 10.35 -6.92 -11.66
C LEU A 142 10.20 -5.72 -10.73
N VAL A 143 10.91 -5.72 -9.59
CA VAL A 143 10.91 -4.60 -8.64
C VAL A 143 11.49 -3.34 -9.29
N GLU A 144 12.52 -3.45 -10.12
CA GLU A 144 13.03 -2.31 -10.90
C GLU A 144 11.97 -1.76 -11.87
N GLN A 145 11.25 -2.64 -12.59
CA GLN A 145 10.12 -2.21 -13.43
C GLN A 145 9.03 -1.51 -12.60
N CYS A 146 8.76 -2.00 -11.39
CA CYS A 146 7.81 -1.38 -10.47
C CYS A 146 8.28 0.02 -10.03
N ARG A 147 9.57 0.19 -9.72
CA ARG A 147 10.15 1.51 -9.37
C ARG A 147 10.02 2.49 -10.52
N GLN A 148 10.33 2.08 -11.75
CA GLN A 148 10.19 2.93 -12.92
C GLN A 148 8.72 3.34 -13.15
N ALA A 149 7.80 2.38 -13.08
CA ALA A 149 6.36 2.66 -13.21
C ALA A 149 5.85 3.63 -12.14
N VAL A 150 6.27 3.46 -10.87
CA VAL A 150 5.93 4.37 -9.77
C VAL A 150 6.52 5.76 -10.03
N LEU A 151 7.77 5.86 -10.50
CA LEU A 151 8.42 7.13 -10.79
C LEU A 151 7.71 7.91 -11.92
N GLU A 152 7.29 7.22 -12.97
CA GLU A 152 6.60 7.81 -14.13
C GLU A 152 5.19 8.31 -13.77
N ASN A 153 4.47 7.57 -12.91
CA ASN A 153 3.04 7.79 -12.70
C ASN A 153 2.69 8.45 -11.36
N SER A 154 3.44 8.16 -10.30
CA SER A 154 3.12 8.67 -8.97
C SER A 154 3.39 10.17 -8.87
N LEU A 155 2.50 10.88 -8.18
CA LEU A 155 2.66 12.30 -7.84
C LEU A 155 3.29 12.49 -6.44
N ALA A 156 3.51 11.42 -5.68
CA ALA A 156 4.00 11.52 -4.31
C ALA A 156 5.48 11.91 -4.26
N PRO A 157 5.89 12.98 -3.56
CA PRO A 157 7.29 13.40 -3.48
C PRO A 157 8.21 12.33 -2.91
N ALA A 158 7.73 11.54 -1.94
CA ALA A 158 8.49 10.46 -1.32
C ALA A 158 8.93 9.37 -2.31
N GLN A 159 8.19 9.20 -3.41
CA GLN A 159 8.43 8.18 -4.43
C GLN A 159 9.21 8.71 -5.64
N ARG A 160 9.58 10.00 -5.64
CA ARG A 160 10.30 10.68 -6.72
C ARG A 160 11.73 11.07 -6.35
N GLN A 161 12.17 10.76 -5.13
CA GLN A 161 13.50 11.12 -4.64
C GLN A 161 14.38 9.86 -4.57
N TYR A 162 15.10 9.59 -5.65
CA TYR A 162 16.17 8.58 -5.71
C TYR A 162 17.39 9.15 -6.42
#